data_AF-A0A379TAD0-F1
#
_entry.id   AF-A0A379TAD0-F1
#
_cell.length_a   1.000
_cell.length_b   1.000
_cell.length_c   1.000
_cell.angle_alpha   90.00
_cell.angle_beta   90.00
_cell.angle_gamma   90.00
#
_symmetry.space_group_name_H-M   'P 1'
#
loop_
_entity.id
_entity.type
_entity.pdbx_description
1 polymer ?
#
loop_
_entity_poly.entity_id
_entity_poly.type
_entity_poly.pdbx_seq_one_letter_code
_entity_poly.pdbx_strand_id
1 'polypeptide(L)' 'MRASAFPTEDPQKLKTPADIMPLYLWLMGDDSRRKTGMTFDAQPGRKPGIAQ' A
#
# COMPACT_ATOMS: atom_id res chain seq x y z
N MET A 1 -13.10 -2.41 6.43
CA MET A 1 -13.15 -1.80 5.07
C MET A 1 -12.80 -2.82 3.99
N ARG A 2 -11.62 -3.46 3.99
CA ARG A 2 -11.27 -4.48 2.97
C ARG A 2 -11.96 -5.83 3.16
N ALA A 3 -11.97 -6.37 4.38
CA ALA A 3 -12.64 -7.64 4.70
C ALA A 3 -14.14 -7.64 4.34
N SER A 4 -14.80 -6.47 4.47
CA SER A 4 -16.20 -6.30 4.06
C SER A 4 -16.37 -6.23 2.54
N ALA A 5 -15.37 -5.75 1.80
CA ALA A 5 -15.41 -5.60 0.34
C ALA A 5 -14.96 -6.88 -0.40
N PHE A 6 -14.07 -7.66 0.20
CA PHE A 6 -13.57 -8.94 -0.32
C PHE A 6 -13.63 -10.02 0.77
N PRO A 7 -14.84 -10.52 1.11
CA PRO A 7 -15.01 -11.47 2.22
C PRO A 7 -14.39 -12.85 1.96
N THR A 8 -14.14 -13.20 0.69
CA THR A 8 -13.51 -14.46 0.28
C THR A 8 -11.99 -14.37 0.13
N GLU A 9 -11.41 -13.19 0.30
CA GLU A 9 -9.96 -12.99 0.19
C GLU A 9 -9.27 -13.45 1.47
N ASP A 10 -8.18 -14.22 1.33
CA ASP A 10 -7.35 -14.64 2.46
C ASP A 10 -6.49 -13.46 2.96
N PRO A 11 -6.68 -12.99 4.21
CA PRO A 11 -5.91 -11.88 4.76
C PRO A 11 -4.41 -12.17 4.86
N GLN A 12 -3.99 -13.45 4.94
CA GLN A 12 -2.57 -13.80 5.06
C GLN A 12 -1.79 -13.56 3.76
N LYS A 13 -2.47 -13.50 2.62
CA LYS A 13 -1.86 -13.17 1.32
C LYS A 13 -1.63 -11.67 1.15
N LEU A 14 -2.14 -10.85 2.06
CA LEU A 14 -2.00 -9.40 2.03
C LEU A 14 -0.78 -8.95 2.82
N LYS A 15 -0.13 -7.89 2.32
CA LYS A 15 0.86 -7.15 3.11
C LYS A 15 0.19 -6.52 4.33
N THR A 16 0.87 -6.60 5.46
CA THR A 16 0.40 -5.97 6.69
C THR A 16 0.55 -4.45 6.59
N PRO A 17 -0.16 -3.66 7.42
CA PRO A 17 0.04 -2.22 7.47
C PRO A 17 1.50 -1.82 7.75
N ALA A 18 2.21 -2.59 8.59
CA ALA A 18 3.61 -2.35 8.89
C ALA A 18 4.50 -2.51 7.65
N ASP A 19 4.22 -3.49 6.79
CA ASP A 19 5.01 -3.77 5.59
C ASP A 19 4.98 -2.64 4.55
N ILE A 20 3.93 -1.82 4.55
CA ILE A 20 3.75 -0.73 3.58
C ILE A 20 4.18 0.64 4.14
N MET A 21 4.64 0.71 5.40
CA MET A 21 5.09 1.95 6.04
C MET A 21 6.27 2.68 5.39
N PRO A 22 7.22 2.02 4.68
CA PRO A 22 8.37 2.74 4.11
C PRO A 22 7.98 3.93 3.23
N LEU A 23 6.92 3.80 2.41
CA LEU A 23 6.45 4.89 1.56
C LEU A 23 5.87 6.06 2.37
N TYR A 24 5.11 5.75 3.43
CA TYR A 24 4.52 6.76 4.30
C TYR A 24 5.58 7.55 5.05
N LEU A 25 6.59 6.85 5.59
CA LEU A 25 7.71 7.50 6.28
C LEU A 25 8.53 8.35 5.30
N TRP A 26 8.78 7.86 4.09
CA TRP A 26 9.50 8.60 3.05
C TRP A 26 8.77 9.89 2.66
N LEU A 27 7.44 9.85 2.47
CA LEU A 27 6.60 11.02 2.17
C LEU A 27 6.61 12.08 3.28
N MET A 28 6.90 11.68 4.52
CA MET A 28 7.00 12.59 5.67
C MET A 28 8.43 13.05 5.95
N GLY A 29 9.43 12.40 5.36
CA GLY A 29 10.84 12.71 5.52
C GLY A 29 11.37 13.73 4.50
N ASP A 30 12.54 14.30 4.80
CA ASP A 30 13.20 15.29 3.93
C ASP A 30 13.56 14.74 2.53
N ASP A 31 13.67 13.42 2.40
CA ASP A 31 13.96 12.72 1.14
C ASP A 31 12.89 12.94 0.06
N SER A 32 11.66 13.23 0.45
CA SER A 32 10.54 13.49 -0.47
C SER A 32 10.22 14.98 -0.66
N ARG A 33 10.95 15.89 -0.02
CA ARG A 33 10.65 17.34 0.03
C ARG A 33 10.42 18.03 -1.32
N ARG A 34 11.02 17.50 -2.41
CA ARG A 34 10.88 18.04 -3.78
C ARG A 34 9.96 17.21 -4.68
N LYS A 35 9.18 16.29 -4.11
CA LYS A 35 8.26 15.42 -4.83
C LYS A 35 6.83 15.85 -4.51
N THR A 36 6.14 16.43 -5.48
CA THR A 36 4.77 16.96 -5.33
C THR A 36 3.95 16.73 -6.59
N GLY A 37 2.61 16.68 -6.46
CA GLY A 37 1.67 16.44 -7.56
C GLY A 37 1.71 15.02 -8.14
N MET A 38 2.20 14.05 -7.36
CA MET A 38 2.38 12.66 -7.79
C MET A 38 1.53 11.72 -6.92
N THR A 39 1.07 10.63 -7.53
CA THR A 39 0.47 9.50 -6.82
C THR A 39 1.51 8.40 -6.71
N PHE A 40 1.71 7.86 -5.50
CA PHE A 40 2.67 6.79 -5.23
C PHE A 40 1.96 5.51 -4.82
N ASP A 41 2.36 4.39 -5.40
CA ASP A 41 1.86 3.06 -5.03
C ASP A 41 2.71 2.45 -3.91
N ALA A 42 2.09 2.17 -2.76
CA ALA A 42 2.77 1.52 -1.63
C ALA A 42 3.11 0.04 -1.88
N GLN A 43 2.52 -0.58 -2.91
CA GLN A 43 2.72 -1.97 -3.29
C GLN A 43 2.92 -2.08 -4.81
N PRO A 44 4.07 -1.61 -5.34
CA PRO A 44 4.33 -1.65 -6.77
C PRO A 44 4.32 -3.09 -7.29
N GLY A 45 3.70 -3.31 -8.46
CA GLY A 45 3.58 -4.64 -9.08
C GLY A 45 2.48 -5.53 -8.50
N ARG A 46 1.76 -5.09 -7.47
CA ARG A 46 0.56 -5.79 -7.00
C ARG A 46 -0.55 -5.70 -8.06
N LYS A 47 -1.12 -6.85 -8.44
CA LYS A 47 -2.28 -6.88 -9.33
C LYS A 47 -3.51 -6.27 -8.65
N PRO A 48 -4.31 -5.45 -9.35
CA PRO A 48 -5.61 -4.99 -8.84
C PRO A 48 -6.56 -6.17 -8.54
N GLY A 49 -7.41 -6.03 -7.52
CA GLY A 49 -8.46 -7.01 -7.19
C GLY A 49 -8.16 -7.86 -5.95
N ILE A 50 -8.70 -9.09 -5.96
CA ILE A 50 -8.48 -10.11 -4.92
C ILE A 50 -7.05 -10.64 -5.03
N ALA A 51 -6.36 -10.74 -3.90
CA ALA A 51 -5.09 -11.42 -3.78
C ALA A 51 -5.29 -12.93 -4.06
N GLN A 52 -4.75 -13.37 -5.20
CA GLN A 52 -4.71 -14.78 -5.60
C GLN A 52 -3.58 -15.51 -4.87
#